data_AF-A0A2R5FPZ4-F1
#
_entry.id   AF-A0A2R5FPZ4-F1
#
_cell.length_a   1.000
_cell.length_b   1.000
_cell.length_c   1.000
_cell.angle_alpha   90.00
_cell.angle_beta   90.00
_cell.angle_gamma   90.00
#
_symmetry.space_group_name_H-M   'P 1'
#
loop_
_entity.id
_entity.type
_entity.pdbx_description
1 polymer ?
#
loop_
_entity_poly.entity_id
_entity_poly.type
_entity_poly.pdbx_seq_one_letter_code
_entity_poly.pdbx_strand_id
1 'polypeptide(L)'
;MKFWRAKQLTSRKFKRLTGVSRRTFQEMVGLVKAHEKKKKKSGRRPKLIIEDKVLMVIQYWREYRTYYHIGLDFGLSESAVCRIVFKIENILNFVKKV
;
A
#
# COMPACT_ATOMS: atom_id res chain seq x y z
N MET A 1 -8.01 5.76 4.53
CA MET A 1 -7.16 6.80 5.19
C MET A 1 -5.80 6.94 4.47
N LYS A 2 -5.28 8.17 4.30
CA LYS A 2 -3.96 8.45 3.69
C LYS A 2 -2.80 8.37 4.69
N PHE A 3 -1.59 8.09 4.20
CA PHE A 3 -0.38 7.86 4.99
C PHE A 3 0.03 9.05 5.86
N TRP A 4 -0.14 10.30 5.39
CA TRP A 4 0.23 11.47 6.17
C TRP A 4 -0.50 11.53 7.52
N ARG A 5 -1.77 11.11 7.57
CA ARG A 5 -2.54 10.97 8.82
C ARG A 5 -2.03 9.79 9.64
N ALA A 6 -1.78 8.66 9.01
CA ALA A 6 -1.25 7.47 9.68
C ALA A 6 0.12 7.71 10.33
N LYS A 7 0.97 8.55 9.72
CA LYS A 7 2.29 8.92 10.23
C LYS A 7 2.23 9.68 11.57
N GLN A 8 1.16 10.43 11.81
CA GLN A 8 0.97 11.20 13.05
C GLN A 8 0.49 10.34 14.23
N LEU A 9 0.03 9.11 13.98
CA LEU A 9 -0.46 8.22 15.04
C LEU A 9 0.68 7.63 15.88
N THR A 10 0.54 7.57 17.20
CA THR A 10 1.47 6.84 18.08
C THR A 10 1.67 5.38 17.61
N SER A 11 2.84 4.79 17.88
CA SER A 11 3.17 3.41 17.46
C SER A 11 2.08 2.37 17.78
N ARG A 12 1.42 2.48 18.96
CA ARG A 12 0.31 1.60 19.36
C ARG A 12 -0.94 1.78 18.48
N LYS A 13 -1.34 3.02 18.22
CA LYS A 13 -2.48 3.34 17.34
C LYS A 13 -2.20 2.94 15.89
N PHE A 14 -0.97 3.17 15.42
CA PHE A 14 -0.53 2.73 14.10
C PHE A 14 -0.64 1.21 13.96
N LYS A 15 -0.09 0.44 14.91
CA LYS A 15 -0.18 -1.02 14.90
C LYS A 15 -1.63 -1.53 14.97
N ARG A 16 -2.51 -0.86 15.72
CA ARG A 16 -3.94 -1.22 15.78
C ARG A 16 -4.63 -1.04 14.43
N LEU A 17 -4.32 0.06 13.73
CA LEU A 17 -4.85 0.35 12.41
C LEU A 17 -4.33 -0.62 11.35
N THR A 18 -3.00 -0.70 11.20
CA THR A 18 -2.37 -1.44 10.08
C THR A 18 -2.17 -2.92 10.37
N GLY A 19 -2.28 -3.35 11.63
CA GLY A 19 -1.95 -4.71 12.05
C GLY A 19 -0.44 -4.99 12.13
N VAL A 20 0.43 -4.08 11.68
CA VAL A 20 1.88 -4.27 11.61
C VAL A 20 2.64 -3.18 12.36
N SER A 21 3.87 -3.50 12.77
CA SER A 21 4.75 -2.50 13.37
C SER A 21 5.17 -1.45 12.32
N ARG A 22 5.56 -0.24 12.77
CA ARG A 22 6.10 0.80 11.87
C ARG A 22 7.35 0.33 11.12
N ARG A 23 8.20 -0.47 11.77
CA ARG A 23 9.40 -1.06 11.17
C ARG A 23 9.02 -1.98 10.01
N THR A 24 8.12 -2.93 10.26
CA THR A 24 7.62 -3.86 9.23
C THR A 24 6.96 -3.11 8.06
N PHE A 25 6.18 -2.08 8.35
CA PHE A 25 5.59 -1.24 7.31
C PHE A 25 6.67 -0.56 6.44
N GLN A 26 7.73 -0.04 7.04
CA GLN A 26 8.84 0.57 6.30
C GLN A 26 9.59 -0.45 5.46
N GLU A 27 9.78 -1.68 5.96
CA GLU A 27 10.38 -2.79 5.20
C GLU A 27 9.54 -3.13 3.96
N MET A 28 8.21 -3.26 4.11
CA MET A 28 7.29 -3.47 2.99
C MET A 28 7.37 -2.34 1.95
N VAL A 29 7.39 -1.08 2.41
CA VAL A 29 7.56 0.08 1.52
C VAL A 29 8.92 0.05 0.81
N GLY A 30 9.98 -0.34 1.51
CA GLY A 30 11.33 -0.49 0.96
C GLY A 30 11.39 -1.50 -0.17
N LEU A 31 10.76 -2.67 0.01
CA LEU A 31 10.66 -3.72 -1.00
C LEU A 31 9.93 -3.23 -2.26
N VAL A 32 8.78 -2.57 -2.08
CA VAL A 32 8.02 -2.02 -3.21
C VAL A 32 8.82 -0.93 -3.93
N LYS A 33 9.54 -0.06 -3.19
CA LYS A 33 10.43 0.95 -3.76
C LYS A 33 11.55 0.31 -4.58
N ALA A 34 12.20 -0.74 -4.06
CA ALA A 34 13.26 -1.44 -4.77
C ALA A 34 12.75 -2.07 -6.08
N HIS A 35 11.57 -2.70 -6.04
CA HIS A 35 10.94 -3.27 -7.22
C HIS A 35 10.52 -2.21 -8.26
N GLU A 36 10.01 -1.05 -7.82
CA GLU A 36 9.70 0.06 -8.74
C GLU A 36 10.96 0.76 -9.30
N LYS A 37 12.11 0.71 -8.61
CA LYS A 37 13.39 1.23 -9.12
C LYS A 37 13.98 0.36 -10.23
N LYS A 38 13.81 -0.97 -10.15
CA LYS A 38 14.28 -1.91 -11.18
C LYS A 38 13.58 -1.73 -12.53
N LYS A 39 12.41 -1.08 -12.56
CA LYS A 39 11.67 -0.82 -13.80
C LYS A 39 12.14 0.48 -14.45
N LYS A 40 12.47 0.43 -15.75
CA LYS A 40 12.63 1.63 -16.59
C LYS A 40 11.29 2.37 -16.60
N LYS A 41 11.22 3.54 -15.96
CA LYS A 41 9.99 4.33 -15.87
C LYS A 41 9.80 5.14 -17.15
N SER A 42 9.15 4.54 -18.14
CA SER A 42 8.58 5.29 -19.27
C SER A 42 7.09 5.53 -19.01
N GLY A 43 6.62 6.78 -19.12
CA GLY A 43 5.20 7.15 -19.03
C GLY A 43 4.80 8.06 -17.85
N ARG A 44 3.49 8.09 -17.57
CA ARG A 44 2.84 9.06 -16.65
C ARG A 44 3.23 8.82 -15.18
N ARG A 45 3.55 9.91 -14.47
CA ARG A 45 3.85 9.89 -13.04
C ARG A 45 2.65 9.33 -12.24
N PRO A 46 2.87 8.41 -11.28
CA PRO A 46 1.80 7.85 -10.47
C PRO A 46 1.18 8.91 -9.55
N LYS A 47 -0.15 8.90 -9.42
CA LYS A 47 -0.93 9.85 -8.60
C LYS A 47 -0.77 9.64 -7.08
N LEU A 48 -0.35 8.45 -6.67
CA LEU A 48 -0.18 8.05 -5.26
C LEU A 48 1.27 7.72 -4.95
N ILE A 49 1.71 8.15 -3.76
CA ILE A 49 2.99 7.74 -3.17
C ILE A 49 2.95 6.25 -2.83
N ILE A 50 4.13 5.64 -2.71
CA ILE A 50 4.24 4.19 -2.51
C ILE A 50 3.69 3.78 -1.14
N GLU A 51 3.88 4.62 -0.13
CA GLU A 51 3.38 4.44 1.22
C GLU A 51 1.86 4.34 1.25
N ASP A 52 1.16 5.18 0.47
CA ASP A 52 -0.30 5.14 0.35
C ASP A 52 -0.77 3.84 -0.32
N LYS A 53 -0.05 3.35 -1.35
CA LYS A 53 -0.37 2.09 -2.01
C LYS A 53 -0.25 0.91 -1.04
N VAL A 54 0.82 0.85 -0.25
CA VAL A 54 1.01 -0.21 0.76
C VAL A 54 -0.06 -0.12 1.85
N LEU A 55 -0.35 1.09 2.33
CA LEU A 55 -1.40 1.29 3.33
C LEU A 55 -2.80 0.92 2.81
N MET A 56 -3.07 1.15 1.52
CA MET A 56 -4.32 0.74 0.88
C MET A 56 -4.48 -0.78 0.86
N VAL A 57 -3.44 -1.53 0.51
CA VAL A 57 -3.46 -3.01 0.52
C VAL A 57 -3.65 -3.55 1.94
N ILE A 58 -3.00 -2.94 2.93
CA ILE A 58 -3.20 -3.33 4.33
C ILE A 58 -4.64 -3.10 4.78
N GLN A 59 -5.25 -1.96 4.42
CA GLN A 59 -6.67 -1.70 4.72
C GLN A 59 -7.57 -2.73 4.02
N TYR A 60 -7.27 -3.08 2.78
CA TYR A 60 -7.98 -4.15 2.06
C TYR A 60 -7.91 -5.48 2.81
N TRP A 61 -6.73 -5.93 3.26
CA TRP A 61 -6.60 -7.17 4.02
C TRP A 61 -7.24 -7.14 5.41
N ARG A 62 -7.28 -5.97 6.06
CA ARG A 62 -7.80 -5.83 7.44
C ARG A 62 -9.31 -5.69 7.50
N GLU A 63 -9.87 -4.94 6.56
CA GLU A 63 -11.28 -4.53 6.57
C GLU A 63 -12.10 -5.26 5.50
N TYR A 64 -11.45 -6.02 4.60
CA TYR A 64 -12.09 -6.68 3.44
C TYR A 64 -13.00 -5.75 2.65
N ARG A 65 -12.66 -4.46 2.61
CA ARG A 65 -13.50 -3.42 2.03
C ARG A 65 -13.51 -3.55 0.50
N THR A 66 -14.67 -3.34 -0.11
CA THR A 66 -14.80 -3.42 -1.57
C THR A 66 -13.89 -2.42 -2.27
N TYR A 67 -13.39 -2.78 -3.47
CA TYR A 67 -12.51 -1.89 -4.25
C TYR A 67 -13.18 -0.57 -4.60
N TYR A 68 -14.50 -0.55 -4.78
CA TYR A 68 -15.27 0.67 -4.99
C TYR A 68 -15.09 1.66 -3.84
N HIS A 69 -15.33 1.23 -2.60
CA HIS A 69 -15.19 2.09 -1.43
C HIS A 69 -13.75 2.58 -1.21
N ILE A 70 -12.77 1.70 -1.45
CA ILE A 70 -11.36 2.08 -1.40
C ILE A 70 -11.05 3.12 -2.49
N GLY A 71 -11.61 2.96 -3.68
CA GLY A 71 -11.49 3.91 -4.79
C GLY A 71 -11.98 5.29 -4.40
N LEU A 72 -13.13 5.38 -3.73
CA LEU A 72 -13.67 6.64 -3.21
C LEU A 72 -12.74 7.31 -2.20
N ASP A 73 -12.23 6.56 -1.22
CA ASP A 73 -11.33 7.09 -0.18
C ASP A 73 -10.00 7.64 -0.74
N PHE A 74 -9.51 7.06 -1.84
CA PHE A 74 -8.24 7.40 -2.47
C PHE A 74 -8.37 8.25 -3.74
N GLY A 75 -9.58 8.51 -4.23
CA GLY A 75 -9.84 9.24 -5.48
C GLY A 75 -9.31 8.50 -6.72
N LEU A 76 -9.51 7.18 -6.75
CA LEU A 76 -9.13 6.26 -7.81
C LEU A 76 -10.37 5.55 -8.39
N SER A 77 -10.27 5.09 -9.64
CA SER A 77 -11.23 4.12 -10.18
C SER A 77 -11.04 2.74 -9.56
N GLU A 78 -12.10 1.95 -9.55
CA GLU A 78 -12.08 0.58 -9.01
C GLU A 78 -11.00 -0.29 -9.68
N SER A 79 -10.89 -0.21 -11.01
CA SER A 79 -9.87 -0.94 -11.76
C SER A 79 -8.45 -0.53 -11.38
N ALA A 80 -8.23 0.76 -11.05
CA ALA A 80 -6.93 1.23 -10.58
C ALA A 80 -6.59 0.65 -9.19
N VAL A 81 -7.57 0.59 -8.28
CA VAL A 81 -7.39 -0.05 -6.97
C VAL A 81 -7.04 -1.53 -7.14
N CYS A 82 -7.81 -2.28 -7.93
CA CYS A 82 -7.58 -3.70 -8.20
C CYS A 82 -6.16 -3.96 -8.74
N ARG A 83 -5.71 -3.18 -9.74
CA ARG A 83 -4.35 -3.28 -10.29
C ARG A 83 -3.27 -3.00 -9.24
N ILE A 84 -3.48 -2.02 -8.36
CA ILE A 84 -2.51 -1.68 -7.30
C ILE A 84 -2.45 -2.79 -6.26
N VAL A 85 -3.60 -3.26 -5.79
CA VAL A 85 -3.70 -4.37 -4.81
C VAL A 85 -2.95 -5.58 -5.35
N PHE A 86 -3.35 -6.07 -6.52
CA PHE A 86 -2.72 -7.22 -7.16
C PHE A 86 -1.20 -7.04 -7.35
N LYS A 87 -0.75 -5.85 -7.76
CA LYS A 87 0.68 -5.56 -7.95
C LYS A 87 1.45 -5.66 -6.62
N ILE A 88 0.94 -5.04 -5.57
CA ILE A 88 1.61 -5.00 -4.26
C ILE A 88 1.59 -6.37 -3.60
N GLU A 89 0.46 -7.10 -3.70
CA GLU A 89 0.34 -8.48 -3.22
C GLU A 89 1.38 -9.39 -3.87
N ASN A 90 1.56 -9.31 -5.19
CA ASN A 90 2.58 -10.11 -5.88
C ASN A 90 4.00 -9.76 -5.42
N ILE A 91 4.31 -8.47 -5.20
CA ILE A 91 5.62 -8.05 -4.71
C ILE A 91 5.88 -8.59 -3.28
N LEU A 92 4.87 -8.56 -2.42
CA LEU A 92 5.01 -8.99 -1.03
C LEU A 92 4.98 -10.52 -0.87
N ASN A 93 4.14 -11.23 -1.63
CA ASN A 93 4.10 -12.69 -1.61
C ASN A 93 5.36 -13.33 -2.19
N PHE A 94 6.03 -12.66 -3.14
CA PHE A 94 7.32 -13.12 -3.66
C PHE A 94 8.38 -13.27 -2.55
N VAL A 95 8.30 -12.46 -1.48
CA VAL A 95 9.25 -12.51 -0.35
C VAL A 95 8.97 -13.68 0.60
N LYS A 96 7.75 -14.22 0.62
CA LYS A 96 7.39 -15.38 1.46
C LYS A 96 7.87 -16.73 0.89
N LYS A 97 8.37 -16.75 -0.35
CA LYS A 97 8.77 -17.96 -1.09
C LYS A 97 10.30 -18.15 -1.17
N VAL A 98 11.08 -17.43 -0.36
CA VAL A 98 12.54 -17.62 -0.23
C VAL A 98 12.86 -18.08 1.18
#